data_AF-A0A7R8X1Y6-F1
#
_entry.id   AF-A0A7R8X1Y6-F1
#
_cell.length_a   1.000
_cell.length_b   1.000
_cell.length_c   1.000
_cell.angle_alpha   90.00
_cell.angle_beta   90.00
_cell.angle_gamma   90.00
#
_symmetry.space_group_name_H-M   'P 1'
#
loop_
_entity.id
_entity.type
_entity.pdbx_description
1 polymer ?
#
loop_
_entity_poly.entity_id
_entity_poly.type
_entity_poly.pdbx_seq_one_letter_code
_entity_poly.pdbx_strand_id
1 'polypeptide(L)'
;MAMYFADDAVIVTNPEVSSVRDSDRILGLLQSRTLKAEQGEVVREHLLINRYNPERVASGDMLALEDILDILAVPLIGVIPESGGVLQASNSGNPVILDSESTAGQAYDDFVKRFLGETVPHRFLEVEKKGIFKRKKKPNSAQLAKERLQIVIAHERVDRSGPDYLPQMRRDIMAVINKYVPIDEDQ
;
A
#
# COMPACT_ATOMS: atom_id res chain seq x y z
N MET A 1 -3.70 28.76 8.69
CA MET A 1 -4.21 27.68 7.79
C MET A 1 -5.41 27.03 8.47
N ALA A 2 -6.35 26.45 7.71
CA ALA A 2 -7.56 25.82 8.28
C ALA A 2 -7.25 24.72 9.31
N MET A 3 -6.09 24.07 9.20
CA MET A 3 -5.61 23.00 10.08
C MET A 3 -5.02 23.45 11.43
N TYR A 4 -4.81 24.74 11.68
CA TYR A 4 -3.97 25.19 12.82
C TYR A 4 -4.51 24.70 14.18
N PHE A 5 -5.83 24.73 14.38
CA PHE A 5 -6.49 24.28 15.61
C PHE A 5 -7.13 22.89 15.49
N ALA A 6 -6.68 22.06 14.54
CA ALA A 6 -7.30 20.76 14.30
C ALA A 6 -6.96 19.75 15.42
N ASP A 7 -7.98 19.05 15.92
CA ASP A 7 -7.81 17.88 16.79
C ASP A 7 -7.60 16.59 15.99
N ASP A 8 -8.33 16.50 14.88
CA ASP A 8 -8.32 15.40 13.92
C ASP A 8 -8.11 15.96 12.52
N ALA A 9 -7.41 15.20 11.68
CA ALA A 9 -7.20 15.50 10.28
C ALA A 9 -7.60 14.31 9.43
N VAL A 10 -8.56 14.52 8.52
CA VAL A 10 -8.90 13.54 7.49
C VAL A 10 -8.14 13.90 6.22
N ILE A 11 -7.18 13.05 5.86
CA ILE A 11 -6.34 13.19 4.68
C ILE A 11 -7.04 12.50 3.52
N VAL A 12 -7.58 13.30 2.59
CA VAL A 12 -8.26 12.79 1.40
C VAL A 12 -7.25 12.63 0.29
N THR A 13 -7.09 11.41 -0.23
CA THR A 13 -6.06 11.07 -1.21
C THR A 13 -6.64 10.24 -2.35
N ASN A 14 -6.38 10.62 -3.59
CA ASN A 14 -6.69 9.76 -4.74
C ASN A 14 -5.55 8.75 -4.95
N PRO A 15 -5.80 7.55 -5.53
CA PRO A 15 -4.77 6.53 -5.76
C PRO A 15 -3.84 6.86 -6.95
N GLU A 16 -3.21 8.03 -6.90
CA GLU A 16 -2.31 8.59 -7.90
C GLU A 16 -1.04 9.11 -7.21
N VAL A 17 0.13 8.93 -7.83
CA VAL A 17 1.44 9.28 -7.25
C VAL A 17 1.51 10.75 -6.80
N SER A 18 0.96 11.66 -7.60
CA SER A 18 0.93 13.09 -7.28
C SER A 18 0.10 13.38 -6.03
N SER A 19 -1.10 12.79 -5.92
CA SER A 19 -1.98 12.98 -4.76
C SER A 19 -1.34 12.44 -3.49
N VAL A 20 -0.70 11.27 -3.54
CA VAL A 20 -0.04 10.66 -2.38
C VAL A 20 1.13 11.52 -1.91
N ARG A 21 1.98 12.00 -2.83
CA ARG A 21 3.09 12.89 -2.49
C ARG A 21 2.62 14.21 -1.87
N ASP A 22 1.50 14.75 -2.36
CA ASP A 22 0.94 15.98 -1.80
C ASP A 22 0.37 15.75 -0.41
N SER A 23 -0.27 14.61 -0.18
CA SER A 23 -0.72 14.19 1.15
C SER A 23 0.43 14.03 2.14
N ASP A 24 1.56 13.43 1.74
CA ASP A 24 2.78 13.33 2.55
C ASP A 24 3.30 14.71 2.99
N ARG A 25 3.32 15.68 2.07
CA ARG A 25 3.67 17.07 2.41
C ARG A 25 2.74 17.68 3.45
N ILE A 26 1.43 17.41 3.36
CA ILE A 26 0.44 17.93 4.33
C ILE A 26 0.63 17.28 5.70
N LEU A 27 0.94 15.98 5.76
CA LEU A 27 1.27 15.30 7.02
C LEU A 27 2.46 15.95 7.72
N GLY A 28 3.54 16.24 6.98
CA GLY A 28 4.68 16.98 7.53
C GLY A 28 4.31 18.38 8.06
N LEU A 29 3.34 19.06 7.44
CA LEU A 29 2.81 20.34 7.95
C LEU A 29 1.95 20.13 9.21
N LEU A 30 1.14 19.07 9.30
CA LEU A 30 0.32 18.76 10.48
C LEU A 30 1.20 18.56 11.72
N GLN A 31 2.34 17.91 11.53
CA GLN A 31 3.31 17.59 12.56
C GLN A 31 4.20 18.78 12.97
N SER A 32 4.17 19.92 12.26
CA SER A 32 5.09 21.05 12.51
C SER A 32 4.45 22.43 12.57
N ARG A 33 3.21 22.60 12.09
CA ARG A 33 2.55 23.92 11.93
C ARG A 33 1.18 24.02 12.57
N THR A 34 0.79 23.03 13.38
CA THR A 34 -0.47 23.06 14.14
C THR A 34 -0.20 23.52 15.57
N LEU A 35 -1.21 24.07 16.24
CA LEU A 35 -1.12 24.44 17.64
C LEU A 35 -0.70 23.22 18.50
N LYS A 36 -1.25 22.04 18.20
CA LYS A 36 -0.85 20.79 18.87
C LYS A 36 0.63 20.50 18.69
N ALA A 37 1.14 20.57 17.46
CA ALA A 37 2.57 20.38 17.20
C ALA A 37 3.45 21.39 17.95
N GLU A 38 3.03 22.67 18.01
CA GLU A 38 3.72 23.71 18.79
C GLU A 38 3.72 23.41 20.31
N GLN A 39 2.71 22.70 20.79
CA GLN A 39 2.55 22.26 22.19
C GLN A 39 3.19 20.88 22.46
N GLY A 40 3.80 20.24 21.45
CA GLY A 40 4.36 18.89 21.56
C GLY A 40 3.31 17.77 21.53
N GLU A 41 2.08 18.09 21.18
CA GLU A 41 0.99 17.14 20.92
C GLU A 41 0.90 16.80 19.43
N VAL A 42 0.15 15.74 19.10
CA VAL A 42 -0.06 15.29 17.73
C VAL A 42 -1.54 15.42 17.33
N VAL A 43 -1.77 15.80 16.08
CA VAL A 43 -3.10 15.73 15.47
C VAL A 43 -3.41 14.28 15.15
N ARG A 44 -4.64 13.83 15.38
CA ARG A 44 -5.07 12.47 15.02
C ARG A 44 -5.32 12.40 13.52
N GLU A 45 -4.50 11.65 12.81
CA GLU A 45 -4.53 11.56 11.35
C GLU A 45 -5.34 10.34 10.91
N HIS A 46 -6.21 10.54 9.92
CA HIS A 46 -7.08 9.51 9.34
C HIS A 46 -7.00 9.57 7.82
N LEU A 47 -6.79 8.44 7.15
CA LEU A 47 -6.66 8.38 5.70
C LEU A 47 -7.99 7.99 5.03
N LEU A 48 -8.45 8.83 4.11
CA LEU A 48 -9.62 8.56 3.27
C LEU A 48 -9.18 8.47 1.81
N ILE A 49 -9.20 7.25 1.26
CA ILE A 49 -8.90 7.07 -0.17
C ILE A 49 -10.15 7.45 -0.97
N ASN A 50 -9.99 8.35 -1.93
CA ASN A 50 -11.07 8.85 -2.76
C ASN A 50 -10.94 8.37 -4.21
N ARG A 51 -12.07 8.27 -4.91
CA ARG A 51 -12.16 7.82 -6.30
C ARG A 51 -11.44 6.48 -6.56
N TYR A 52 -11.54 5.56 -5.61
CA TYR A 52 -10.92 4.25 -5.75
C TYR A 52 -11.60 3.44 -6.85
N ASN A 53 -10.80 2.81 -7.72
CA ASN A 53 -11.31 1.99 -8.80
C ASN A 53 -10.51 0.68 -8.87
N PRO A 54 -11.07 -0.46 -8.41
CA PRO A 54 -10.36 -1.74 -8.37
C PRO A 54 -9.86 -2.22 -9.75
N GLU A 55 -10.59 -1.89 -10.82
CA GLU A 55 -10.21 -2.30 -12.19
C GLU A 55 -8.96 -1.53 -12.65
N ARG A 56 -8.89 -0.24 -12.34
CA ARG A 56 -7.75 0.62 -12.68
C ARG A 56 -6.51 0.34 -11.83
N VAL A 57 -6.70 -0.13 -10.60
CA VAL A 57 -5.60 -0.68 -9.79
C VAL A 57 -5.08 -1.97 -10.42
N ALA A 58 -5.98 -2.87 -10.83
CA ALA A 58 -5.59 -4.13 -11.46
C ALA A 58 -4.89 -3.95 -12.82
N SER A 59 -5.20 -2.88 -13.57
CA SER A 59 -4.50 -2.53 -14.82
C SER A 59 -3.17 -1.83 -14.61
N GLY A 60 -2.87 -1.36 -13.39
CA GLY A 60 -1.67 -0.58 -13.06
C GLY A 60 -1.79 0.92 -13.36
N ASP A 61 -2.99 1.42 -13.68
CA ASP A 61 -3.24 2.86 -13.91
C ASP A 61 -3.42 3.65 -12.61
N MET A 62 -3.64 2.95 -11.49
CA MET A 62 -3.79 3.50 -10.15
C MET A 62 -2.89 2.73 -9.17
N LEU A 63 -2.44 3.43 -8.12
CA LEU A 63 -1.68 2.83 -7.02
C LEU A 63 -2.55 1.85 -6.23
N ALA A 64 -1.95 0.75 -5.79
CA ALA A 64 -2.62 -0.20 -4.90
C ALA A 64 -2.82 0.43 -3.51
N LEU A 65 -3.86 0.00 -2.81
CA LEU A 65 -4.19 0.51 -1.49
C LEU A 65 -3.03 0.26 -0.51
N GLU A 66 -2.42 -0.91 -0.58
CA GLU A 66 -1.31 -1.32 0.27
C GLU A 66 -0.10 -0.40 0.10
N ASP A 67 0.25 -0.05 -1.14
CA ASP A 67 1.37 0.85 -1.43
C ASP A 67 1.14 2.25 -0.83
N ILE A 68 -0.10 2.76 -0.89
CA ILE A 68 -0.45 4.07 -0.32
C ILE A 68 -0.34 4.04 1.21
N LEU A 69 -0.80 2.96 1.84
CA LEU A 69 -0.72 2.78 3.29
C LEU A 69 0.72 2.69 3.77
N ASP A 70 1.59 2.00 3.02
CA ASP A 70 3.01 1.90 3.31
C ASP A 70 3.72 3.26 3.16
N ILE A 71 3.36 4.05 2.15
CA ILE A 71 3.95 5.38 1.91
C ILE A 71 3.55 6.38 3.00
N LEU A 72 2.25 6.49 3.29
CA LEU A 72 1.74 7.53 4.18
C LEU A 72 1.82 7.13 5.65
N ALA A 73 1.81 5.83 5.97
CA ALA A 73 1.80 5.30 7.33
C ALA A 73 0.66 5.87 8.22
N VAL A 74 -0.47 6.23 7.61
CA VAL A 74 -1.67 6.77 8.30
C VAL A 74 -2.77 5.71 8.36
N PRO A 75 -3.49 5.57 9.49
CA PRO A 75 -4.62 4.65 9.61
C PRO A 75 -5.72 4.92 8.58
N LEU A 76 -6.14 3.86 7.86
CA LEU A 76 -7.25 3.93 6.91
C LEU A 76 -8.59 4.04 7.66
N ILE A 77 -9.37 5.08 7.34
CA ILE A 77 -10.72 5.28 7.88
C ILE A 77 -11.82 5.05 6.82
N GLY A 78 -11.47 5.09 5.53
CA GLY A 78 -12.45 4.85 4.48
C GLY A 78 -11.85 4.76 3.07
N VAL A 79 -12.65 4.18 2.18
CA VAL A 79 -12.35 4.11 0.74
C VAL A 79 -13.64 4.45 0.01
N ILE A 80 -13.63 5.54 -0.75
CA ILE A 80 -14.76 6.03 -1.54
C ILE A 80 -14.56 5.58 -2.98
N PRO A 81 -15.45 4.75 -3.55
CA PRO A 81 -15.32 4.29 -4.92
C PRO A 81 -15.55 5.44 -5.91
N GLU A 82 -14.90 5.37 -7.07
CA GLU A 82 -15.22 6.24 -8.20
C GLU A 82 -16.68 6.05 -8.63
N SER A 83 -17.48 7.12 -8.61
CA SER A 83 -18.92 7.05 -8.86
C SER A 83 -19.41 8.28 -9.61
N GLY A 84 -20.18 8.06 -10.69
CA GLY A 84 -20.90 9.12 -11.38
C GLY A 84 -21.97 9.80 -10.51
N GLY A 85 -22.46 9.10 -9.48
CA GLY A 85 -23.44 9.63 -8.52
C GLY A 85 -22.90 10.83 -7.74
N VAL A 86 -21.58 10.92 -7.51
CA VAL A 86 -20.95 12.07 -6.84
C VAL A 86 -21.06 13.34 -7.69
N LEU A 87 -20.84 13.23 -9.01
CA LEU A 87 -20.98 14.37 -9.92
C LEU A 87 -22.44 14.83 -10.03
N GLN A 88 -23.38 13.88 -10.11
CA GLN A 88 -24.81 14.18 -10.15
C GLN A 88 -25.28 14.86 -8.85
N ALA A 89 -24.86 14.34 -7.70
CA ALA A 89 -25.07 14.93 -6.38
C ALA A 89 -24.56 16.38 -6.33
N SER A 90 -23.32 16.62 -6.76
CA SER A 90 -22.73 17.96 -6.84
C SER A 90 -23.55 18.92 -7.72
N ASN A 91 -23.95 18.48 -8.91
CA ASN A 91 -24.73 19.31 -9.85
C ASN A 91 -26.14 19.63 -9.33
N SER A 92 -26.72 18.74 -8.53
CA SER A 92 -28.05 18.91 -7.94
C SER A 92 -28.03 19.65 -6.59
N GLY A 93 -26.86 19.87 -6.00
CA GLY A 93 -26.71 20.45 -4.66
C GLY A 93 -27.14 19.51 -3.52
N ASN A 94 -27.43 18.24 -3.81
CA ASN A 94 -27.80 17.24 -2.80
C ASN A 94 -26.60 16.36 -2.46
N PRO A 95 -26.20 16.23 -1.18
CA PRO A 95 -25.08 15.36 -0.79
C PRO A 95 -25.30 13.89 -1.19
N VAL A 96 -24.27 13.25 -1.75
CA VAL A 96 -24.34 11.87 -2.25
C VAL A 96 -24.66 10.82 -1.16
N ILE A 97 -24.37 11.13 0.10
CA ILE A 97 -24.69 10.26 1.25
C ILE A 97 -26.20 10.07 1.44
N LEU A 98 -27.04 10.97 0.92
CA LEU A 98 -28.50 10.87 1.01
C LEU A 98 -29.08 9.82 0.03
N ASP A 99 -28.30 9.41 -0.96
CA ASP A 99 -28.66 8.33 -1.87
C ASP A 99 -28.16 6.99 -1.30
N SER A 100 -29.05 6.24 -0.66
CA SER A 100 -28.73 4.95 -0.03
C SER A 100 -28.35 3.85 -1.04
N GLU A 101 -28.73 4.01 -2.30
CA GLU A 101 -28.42 3.05 -3.37
C GLU A 101 -27.04 3.31 -4.00
N SER A 102 -26.51 4.53 -3.83
CA SER A 102 -25.18 4.89 -4.32
C SER A 102 -24.08 4.18 -3.52
N THR A 103 -23.17 3.51 -4.24
CA THR A 103 -21.97 2.92 -3.64
C THR A 103 -21.10 3.95 -2.93
N ALA A 104 -21.01 5.17 -3.48
CA ALA A 104 -20.32 6.28 -2.83
C ALA A 104 -21.06 6.75 -1.58
N GLY A 105 -22.40 6.84 -1.63
CA GLY A 105 -23.20 7.20 -0.46
C GLY A 105 -23.02 6.21 0.69
N GLN A 106 -23.10 4.91 0.39
CA GLN A 106 -22.83 3.82 1.34
C GLN A 106 -21.40 3.85 1.89
N ALA A 107 -20.39 4.16 1.05
CA ALA A 107 -19.01 4.25 1.49
C ALA A 107 -18.77 5.46 2.44
N TYR A 108 -19.44 6.59 2.19
CA TYR A 108 -19.41 7.73 3.10
C TYR A 108 -20.10 7.42 4.43
N ASP A 109 -21.23 6.71 4.41
CA ASP A 109 -21.90 6.24 5.64
C ASP A 109 -20.99 5.33 6.47
N ASP A 110 -20.32 4.36 5.83
CA ASP A 110 -19.33 3.50 6.49
C ASP A 110 -18.17 4.32 7.08
N PHE A 111 -17.68 5.34 6.36
CA PHE A 111 -16.64 6.25 6.86
C PHE A 111 -17.10 6.99 8.12
N VAL A 112 -18.31 7.55 8.12
CA VAL A 112 -18.88 8.27 9.28
C VAL A 112 -18.99 7.33 10.48
N LYS A 113 -19.49 6.11 10.29
CA LYS A 113 -19.55 5.08 11.35
C LYS A 113 -18.18 4.78 11.94
N ARG A 114 -17.16 4.56 11.11
CA ARG A 114 -15.78 4.33 11.58
C ARG A 114 -15.21 5.54 12.31
N PHE A 115 -15.46 6.74 11.81
CA PHE A 115 -15.03 7.98 12.45
C PHE A 115 -15.67 8.16 13.84
N LEU A 116 -16.91 7.68 14.02
CA LEU A 116 -17.60 7.65 15.32
C LEU A 116 -17.20 6.47 16.22
N GLY A 117 -16.27 5.62 15.77
CA GLY A 117 -15.71 4.51 16.56
C GLY A 117 -16.33 3.15 16.30
N GLU A 118 -17.24 3.01 15.33
CA GLU A 118 -17.80 1.72 14.95
C GLU A 118 -16.84 0.88 14.10
N THR A 119 -16.86 -0.44 14.28
CA THR A 119 -16.06 -1.36 13.45
C THR A 119 -16.87 -1.86 12.26
N VAL A 120 -16.67 -1.23 11.10
CA VAL A 120 -17.37 -1.58 9.85
C VAL A 120 -16.37 -2.08 8.79
N PRO A 121 -16.58 -3.22 8.13
CA PRO A 121 -15.68 -3.71 7.07
C PRO A 121 -15.58 -2.73 5.90
N HIS A 122 -14.41 -2.63 5.26
CA HIS A 122 -14.28 -1.87 4.02
C HIS A 122 -14.93 -2.61 2.85
N ARG A 123 -15.81 -1.92 2.13
CA ARG A 123 -16.52 -2.43 0.95
C ARG A 123 -15.92 -1.81 -0.32
N PHE A 124 -16.28 -2.35 -1.48
CA PHE A 124 -15.92 -1.81 -2.82
C PHE A 124 -14.41 -1.83 -3.16
N LEU A 125 -13.64 -2.70 -2.50
CA LEU A 125 -12.20 -2.84 -2.75
C LEU A 125 -11.87 -3.82 -3.88
N GLU A 126 -12.79 -4.72 -4.21
CA GLU A 126 -12.60 -5.77 -5.20
C GLU A 126 -13.46 -5.52 -6.45
N VAL A 127 -12.98 -6.00 -7.60
CA VAL A 127 -13.76 -6.01 -8.85
C VAL A 127 -14.96 -6.95 -8.69
N GLU A 128 -16.17 -6.41 -8.75
CA GLU A 128 -17.39 -7.22 -8.80
C GLU A 128 -17.43 -8.04 -10.08
N LYS A 129 -17.05 -9.32 -9.99
CA LYS A 129 -17.18 -10.24 -11.12
C LYS A 129 -18.66 -10.53 -11.35
N LYS A 130 -19.30 -9.79 -12.27
CA LYS A 130 -20.63 -10.11 -12.80
C LYS A 130 -20.64 -11.60 -13.19
N GLY A 131 -21.36 -12.40 -12.42
CA GLY A 131 -21.25 -13.85 -12.51
C GLY A 131 -21.89 -14.40 -13.78
N ILE A 132 -21.11 -15.12 -14.59
CA ILE A 132 -21.46 -16.44 -15.13
C ILE A 132 -20.14 -17.24 -15.29
N PHE A 133 -20.14 -18.49 -14.80
CA PHE A 133 -19.06 -19.50 -14.79
C PHE A 133 -17.89 -19.30 -13.80
N LYS A 134 -17.96 -20.13 -12.75
CA LYS A 134 -16.88 -20.47 -11.81
C LYS A 134 -15.74 -21.17 -12.57
N ARG A 135 -14.94 -20.40 -13.33
CA ARG A 135 -13.69 -20.88 -13.94
C ARG A 135 -12.66 -21.01 -12.82
N LYS A 136 -12.24 -22.25 -12.56
CA LYS A 136 -11.24 -22.62 -11.53
C LYS A 136 -10.10 -21.59 -11.52
N LYS A 137 -9.87 -20.97 -10.36
CA LYS A 137 -8.73 -20.08 -10.08
C LYS A 137 -7.46 -20.77 -10.58
N LYS A 138 -6.77 -20.15 -11.54
CA LYS A 138 -5.36 -20.47 -11.81
C LYS A 138 -4.56 -20.10 -10.55
N PRO A 139 -3.52 -20.87 -10.19
CA PRO A 139 -2.79 -20.64 -8.95
C PRO A 139 -2.16 -19.25 -8.98
N ASN A 140 -2.28 -18.58 -7.83
CA ASN A 140 -1.80 -17.22 -7.60
C ASN A 140 -0.29 -17.19 -7.90
N SER A 141 0.15 -16.30 -8.78
CA SER A 141 1.57 -15.98 -8.95
C SER A 141 2.25 -15.66 -7.60
N ALA A 142 1.47 -15.14 -6.64
CA ALA A 142 1.89 -14.93 -5.25
C ALA A 142 2.21 -16.23 -4.49
N GLN A 143 1.51 -17.34 -4.77
CA GLN A 143 1.78 -18.65 -4.16
C GLN A 143 3.04 -19.28 -4.76
N LEU A 144 3.23 -19.15 -6.08
CA LEU A 144 4.46 -19.58 -6.76
C LEU A 144 5.66 -18.71 -6.34
N ALA A 145 5.47 -17.41 -6.15
CA ALA A 145 6.50 -16.51 -5.63
C ALA A 145 6.87 -16.85 -4.19
N LYS A 146 5.88 -17.15 -3.33
CA LYS A 146 6.11 -17.63 -1.95
C LYS A 146 6.87 -18.95 -1.92
N GLU A 147 6.52 -19.91 -2.77
CA GLU A 147 7.25 -21.19 -2.88
C GLU A 147 8.69 -20.97 -3.38
N ARG A 148 8.89 -20.13 -4.41
CA ARG A 148 10.23 -19.76 -4.90
C ARG A 148 11.06 -19.04 -3.85
N LEU A 149 10.46 -18.13 -3.08
CA LEU A 149 11.12 -17.41 -2.00
C LEU A 149 11.48 -18.35 -0.84
N GLN A 150 10.59 -19.29 -0.49
CA GLN A 150 10.90 -20.31 0.53
C GLN A 150 12.04 -21.22 0.09
N ILE A 151 12.13 -21.57 -1.20
CA ILE A 151 13.26 -22.33 -1.76
C ILE A 151 14.55 -21.51 -1.67
N VAL A 152 14.53 -20.23 -2.04
CA VAL A 152 15.69 -19.33 -1.96
C VAL A 152 16.14 -19.16 -0.50
N ILE A 153 15.22 -18.90 0.43
CA ILE A 153 15.52 -18.75 1.86
C ILE A 153 16.01 -20.07 2.46
N ALA A 154 15.49 -21.23 2.03
CA ALA A 154 15.99 -22.53 2.44
C ALA A 154 17.43 -22.76 1.94
N HIS A 155 17.77 -22.29 0.73
CA HIS A 155 19.13 -22.32 0.20
C HIS A 155 20.07 -21.35 0.95
N GLU A 156 19.57 -20.17 1.33
CA GLU A 156 20.32 -19.14 2.06
C GLU A 156 20.58 -19.51 3.53
N ARG A 157 19.71 -20.34 4.14
CA ARG A 157 19.90 -20.86 5.51
C ARG A 157 20.88 -22.03 5.59
N VAL A 158 21.17 -22.71 4.47
CA VAL A 158 22.25 -23.72 4.42
C VAL A 158 23.64 -23.06 4.47
N ASP A 159 23.74 -21.78 4.11
CA ASP A 159 25.00 -21.03 4.03
C ASP A 159 25.43 -20.34 5.35
N ARG A 160 24.79 -20.65 6.48
CA ARG A 160 25.18 -20.10 7.80
C ARG A 160 25.50 -21.12 8.89
N SER A 161 25.59 -22.42 8.58
CA SER A 161 26.09 -23.40 9.57
C SER A 161 26.69 -24.70 8.99
N GLY A 162 27.24 -24.66 7.78
CA GLY A 162 28.04 -25.76 7.20
C GLY A 162 29.56 -25.49 7.32
N PRO A 163 30.43 -26.53 7.33
CA PRO A 163 31.87 -26.33 7.32
C PRO A 163 32.32 -25.56 6.06
N ASP A 164 33.25 -24.62 6.23
CA ASP A 164 33.63 -23.66 5.18
C ASP A 164 34.58 -24.29 4.13
N TYR A 165 33.99 -25.00 3.16
CA TYR A 165 34.71 -25.67 2.08
C TYR A 165 35.09 -24.73 0.91
N LEU A 166 34.49 -23.53 0.84
CA LEU A 166 34.69 -22.62 -0.29
C LEU A 166 36.11 -22.04 -0.37
N PRO A 167 36.74 -21.58 0.72
CA PRO A 167 38.15 -21.18 0.70
C PRO A 167 39.07 -22.34 0.34
N GLN A 168 38.75 -23.56 0.79
CA GLN A 168 39.56 -24.75 0.50
C GLN A 168 39.48 -25.15 -0.98
N MET A 169 38.27 -25.20 -1.56
CA MET A 169 38.10 -25.42 -3.00
C MET A 169 38.76 -24.33 -3.82
N ARG A 170 38.67 -23.05 -3.39
CA ARG A 170 39.35 -21.95 -4.08
C ARG A 170 40.87 -22.17 -4.10
N ARG A 171 41.46 -22.61 -2.99
CA ARG A 171 42.89 -22.97 -2.92
C ARG A 171 43.23 -24.13 -3.84
N ASP A 172 42.44 -25.19 -3.83
CA ASP A 172 42.71 -26.39 -4.64
C ASP A 172 42.60 -26.09 -6.14
N ILE A 173 41.61 -25.29 -6.55
CA ILE A 173 41.43 -24.83 -7.94
C ILE A 173 42.60 -23.94 -8.35
N MET A 174 43.00 -22.96 -7.52
CA MET A 174 44.14 -22.09 -7.83
C MET A 174 45.44 -22.88 -7.93
N ALA A 175 45.66 -23.88 -7.07
CA ALA A 175 46.83 -24.75 -7.13
C ALA A 175 46.90 -25.57 -8.42
N VAL A 176 45.76 -26.04 -8.94
CA VAL A 176 45.69 -26.74 -10.23
C VAL A 176 45.94 -25.78 -11.40
N ILE A 177 45.35 -24.58 -11.36
CA ILE A 177 45.55 -23.58 -12.41
C ILE A 177 47.02 -23.15 -12.47
N ASN A 178 47.69 -22.97 -11.32
CA ASN A 178 49.11 -22.58 -11.26
C ASN A 178 50.06 -23.62 -11.86
N LYS A 179 49.61 -24.87 -12.03
CA LYS A 179 50.37 -25.92 -12.71
C LYS A 179 50.44 -25.71 -14.24
N TYR A 180 49.50 -24.97 -14.80
CA TYR A 180 49.36 -24.79 -16.25
C TYR A 180 49.50 -23.33 -16.70
N VAL A 181 49.38 -22.38 -15.77
CA VAL A 181 49.57 -20.94 -16.02
C VAL A 181 50.31 -20.36 -14.82
N PRO A 182 51.54 -19.84 -14.95
CA PRO A 182 52.22 -19.17 -13.84
C PRO A 182 51.50 -17.86 -13.52
N ILE A 183 50.92 -17.76 -12.32
CA ILE A 183 50.29 -16.55 -11.80
C ILE A 183 51.13 -16.07 -10.61
N ASP A 184 51.69 -14.87 -10.69
CA ASP A 184 52.38 -14.19 -9.57
C ASP A 184 51.34 -13.73 -8.54
N GLU A 185 51.46 -14.18 -7.29
CA GLU A 185 50.44 -13.99 -6.24
C GLU A 185 50.47 -12.63 -5.51
N ASP A 186 51.24 -11.65 -5.98
CA ASP A 186 51.42 -10.33 -5.31
C ASP A 186 50.85 -9.11 -6.08
N GLN A 187 49.70 -9.24 -6.77
CA GLN A 187 48.90 -8.08 -7.21
C GLN A 187 47.41 -8.18 -6.85
#